data_AF-A0A1I2KGQ7-F1
#
_entry.id   AF-A0A1I2KGQ7-F1
#
_cell.length_a   1.000
_cell.length_b   1.000
_cell.length_c   1.000
_cell.angle_alpha   90.00
_cell.angle_beta   90.00
_cell.angle_gamma   90.00
#
_symmetry.space_group_name_H-M   'P 1'
#
loop_
_entity.id
_entity.type
_entity.pdbx_description
1 polymer ?
#
loop_
_entity_poly.entity_id
_entity_poly.type
_entity_poly.pdbx_seq_one_letter_code
_entity_poly.pdbx_strand_id
1 'polypeptide(L)'
;MNKLKAQSRNTEVNALARRLLGAYRKTALNNDSHLANLIAELEQVVTLLTAAINRLRVASALDEKDEIRDNSVRSLYYFILGITHHPDQKISESAKQLFKLLEHYGLSITGESYASESSFINSLLDDLNKPNAQSAIADISGASELIATIQTAQTDFEQTRIAYEEEKAQQGNFENATNLKMQLVKLINEQLLVYLQAMMLVNESTYGEFGRTVAEIISTANEAVNRRSSKPDPVN
;
A
#
# COMPACT_ATOMS: atom_id res chain seq x y z
N MET A 1 3.15 18.30 29.90
CA MET A 1 2.56 17.46 28.83
C MET A 1 3.63 16.47 28.37
N ASN A 2 3.26 15.23 28.07
CA ASN A 2 4.21 14.24 27.55
C ASN A 2 4.54 14.54 26.09
N LYS A 3 5.78 14.26 25.68
CA LYS A 3 6.18 14.31 24.27
C LYS A 3 5.62 13.09 23.51
N LEU A 4 5.31 13.27 22.24
CA LEU A 4 5.05 12.19 21.30
C LEU A 4 6.31 11.34 21.12
N LYS A 5 6.17 10.02 21.18
CA LYS A 5 7.28 9.08 21.03
C LYS A 5 7.82 9.07 19.59
N ALA A 6 9.15 9.12 19.44
CA ALA A 6 9.82 9.06 18.13
C ALA A 6 9.61 7.71 17.41
N GLN A 7 9.29 6.65 18.16
CA GLN A 7 9.00 5.31 17.68
C GLN A 7 7.59 5.16 17.07
N SER A 8 6.78 6.21 17.03
CA SER A 8 5.50 6.17 16.32
C SER A 8 5.68 5.90 14.82
N ARG A 9 4.79 5.11 14.23
CA ARG A 9 4.76 4.81 12.78
C ARG A 9 4.18 6.00 12.00
N ASN A 10 4.45 6.04 10.68
CA ASN A 10 3.96 7.10 9.79
C ASN A 10 2.43 7.30 9.91
N THR A 11 1.66 6.19 9.89
CA THR A 11 0.20 6.21 10.01
C THR A 11 -0.28 6.67 11.39
N GLU A 12 0.44 6.32 12.46
CA GLU A 12 0.11 6.73 13.83
C GLU A 12 0.30 8.24 14.03
N VAL A 13 1.43 8.78 13.54
CA VAL A 13 1.71 10.23 13.58
C VAL A 13 0.70 10.99 12.72
N ASN A 14 0.40 10.50 11.51
CA ASN A 14 -0.60 11.12 10.63
C ASN A 14 -2.00 11.16 11.29
N ALA A 15 -2.45 10.04 11.87
CA ALA A 15 -3.74 9.95 12.54
C ALA A 15 -3.81 10.84 13.80
N LEU A 16 -2.74 10.89 14.59
CA LEU A 16 -2.63 11.81 15.72
C LEU A 16 -2.71 13.27 15.27
N ALA A 17 -1.92 13.66 14.27
CA ALA A 17 -1.85 15.04 13.81
C ALA A 17 -3.21 15.49 13.23
N ARG A 18 -3.91 14.63 12.49
CA ARG A 18 -5.30 14.90 12.05
C ARG A 18 -6.27 15.12 13.22
N ARG A 19 -6.15 14.36 14.31
CA ARG A 19 -6.95 14.58 15.52
C ARG A 19 -6.62 15.90 16.20
N LEU A 20 -5.34 16.30 16.24
CA LEU A 20 -4.92 17.62 16.74
C LEU A 20 -5.54 18.76 15.91
N LEU A 21 -5.44 18.68 14.57
CA LEU A 21 -6.05 19.67 13.66
C LEU A 21 -7.57 19.73 13.85
N GLY A 22 -8.22 18.57 13.93
CA GLY A 22 -9.67 18.47 14.19
C GLY A 22 -10.08 19.05 15.54
N ALA A 23 -9.26 18.89 16.57
CA ALA A 23 -9.48 19.49 17.88
C ALA A 23 -9.31 21.02 17.83
N TYR A 24 -8.25 21.51 17.18
CA TYR A 24 -8.00 22.96 17.04
C TYR A 24 -9.14 23.67 16.32
N ARG A 25 -9.69 23.08 15.25
CA ARG A 25 -10.82 23.63 14.49
C ARG A 25 -12.10 23.83 15.29
N LYS A 26 -12.22 23.18 16.46
CA LYS A 26 -13.36 23.35 17.38
C LYS A 26 -13.15 24.47 18.40
N THR A 27 -11.97 25.08 18.42
CA THR A 27 -11.62 26.14 19.37
C THR A 27 -11.86 27.53 18.76
N ALA A 28 -11.94 28.55 19.62
CA ALA A 28 -11.91 29.96 19.22
C ALA A 28 -10.49 30.56 19.24
N LEU A 29 -9.45 29.72 19.13
CA LEU A 29 -8.03 30.13 19.21
C LEU A 29 -7.46 30.59 17.87
N ASN A 30 -8.29 30.83 16.86
CA ASN A 30 -7.87 31.33 15.55
C ASN A 30 -7.40 32.79 15.57
N ASN A 31 -7.70 33.54 16.63
CA ASN A 31 -7.22 34.90 16.82
C ASN A 31 -5.75 34.96 17.30
N ASP A 32 -5.20 33.84 17.76
CA ASP A 32 -3.78 33.72 18.08
C ASP A 32 -3.01 33.40 16.80
N SER A 33 -2.35 34.42 16.25
CA SER A 33 -1.61 34.32 15.00
C SER A 33 -0.45 33.32 15.07
N HIS A 34 0.20 33.17 16.23
CA HIS A 34 1.32 32.25 16.35
C HIS A 34 0.82 30.80 16.31
N LEU A 35 -0.20 30.47 17.11
CA LEU A 35 -0.79 29.14 17.09
C LEU A 35 -1.45 28.83 15.73
N ALA A 36 -2.13 29.80 15.12
CA ALA A 36 -2.72 29.64 13.79
C ALA A 36 -1.66 29.30 12.73
N ASN A 37 -0.52 29.99 12.73
CA ASN A 37 0.58 29.71 11.80
C ASN A 37 1.18 28.32 12.03
N LEU A 38 1.39 27.93 13.29
CA LEU A 38 1.89 26.60 13.63
C LEU A 38 0.94 25.48 13.20
N ILE A 39 -0.37 25.70 13.37
CA ILE A 39 -1.39 24.75 12.92
C ILE A 39 -1.43 24.67 11.38
N ALA A 40 -1.26 25.79 10.68
CA ALA A 40 -1.18 25.79 9.22
C ALA A 40 0.03 25.00 8.71
N GLU A 41 1.20 25.14 9.36
CA GLU A 41 2.39 24.34 9.05
C GLU A 41 2.15 22.84 9.32
N LEU A 42 1.56 22.49 10.47
CA LEU A 42 1.16 21.12 10.78
C LEU A 42 0.21 20.56 9.71
N GLU A 43 -0.78 21.33 9.26
CA GLU A 43 -1.74 20.91 8.23
C GLU A 43 -1.06 20.65 6.88
N GLN A 44 -0.10 21.48 6.49
CA GLN A 44 0.69 21.27 5.28
C GLN A 44 1.47 19.96 5.36
N VAL A 45 2.21 19.72 6.45
CA VAL A 45 3.02 18.51 6.59
C VAL A 45 2.14 17.26 6.75
N VAL A 46 0.97 17.35 7.38
CA VAL A 46 -0.04 16.26 7.43
C VAL A 46 -0.55 15.89 6.05
N THR A 47 -0.80 16.89 5.21
CA THR A 47 -1.24 16.68 3.82
C THR A 47 -0.17 15.91 3.04
N LEU A 48 1.09 16.37 3.12
CA LEU A 48 2.22 15.70 2.48
C LEU A 48 2.44 14.28 3.02
N LEU A 49 2.39 14.08 4.34
CA LEU A 49 2.55 12.74 4.93
C LEU A 49 1.43 11.79 4.52
N THR A 50 0.19 12.28 4.42
CA THR A 50 -0.94 11.49 3.93
C THR A 50 -0.67 11.01 2.51
N ALA A 51 -0.26 11.92 1.61
CA ALA A 51 0.07 11.59 0.23
C ALA A 51 1.21 10.54 0.16
N ALA A 52 2.27 10.74 0.94
CA ALA A 52 3.39 9.80 1.01
C ALA A 52 3.00 8.41 1.55
N ILE A 53 2.08 8.33 2.52
CA ILE A 53 1.52 7.05 3.02
C ILE A 53 0.69 6.36 1.92
N ASN A 54 -0.13 7.12 1.18
CA ASN A 54 -0.92 6.58 0.09
C ASN A 54 -0.02 6.00 -1.01
N ARG A 55 1.07 6.69 -1.37
CA ARG A 55 2.07 6.17 -2.33
C ARG A 55 2.64 4.82 -1.90
N LEU A 56 3.03 4.68 -0.63
CA LEU A 56 3.54 3.41 -0.10
C LEU A 56 2.49 2.30 -0.17
N ARG A 57 1.22 2.63 0.11
CA ARG A 57 0.11 1.68 0.03
C ARG A 57 -0.14 1.22 -1.41
N VAL A 58 -0.15 2.15 -2.37
CA VAL A 58 -0.38 1.82 -3.78
C VAL A 58 0.79 1.01 -4.35
N ALA A 59 2.04 1.35 -3.99
CA ALA A 59 3.20 0.53 -4.34
C ALA A 59 3.11 -0.90 -3.78
N SER A 60 2.80 -1.04 -2.48
CA SER A 60 2.61 -2.36 -1.86
C SER A 60 1.48 -3.15 -2.51
N ALA A 61 0.37 -2.50 -2.85
CA ALA A 61 -0.74 -3.16 -3.53
C ALA A 61 -0.36 -3.61 -4.95
N LEU A 62 0.47 -2.84 -5.65
CA LEU A 62 1.00 -3.23 -6.95
C LEU A 62 1.89 -4.48 -6.83
N ASP A 63 2.80 -4.51 -5.87
CA ASP A 63 3.67 -5.66 -5.59
C ASP A 63 2.84 -6.92 -5.25
N GLU A 64 1.79 -6.78 -4.43
CA GLU A 64 0.88 -7.89 -4.11
C GLU A 64 0.15 -8.43 -5.35
N LYS A 65 -0.31 -7.54 -6.24
CA LYS A 65 -0.98 -7.94 -7.49
C LYS A 65 -0.02 -8.60 -8.48
N ASP A 66 1.22 -8.12 -8.50
CA ASP A 66 2.31 -8.72 -9.26
C ASP A 66 2.55 -10.17 -8.83
N GLU A 67 2.69 -10.41 -7.53
CA GLU A 67 2.89 -11.75 -6.97
C GLU A 67 1.73 -12.72 -7.30
N ILE A 68 0.48 -12.23 -7.25
CA ILE A 68 -0.70 -13.02 -7.62
C ILE A 68 -0.67 -13.39 -9.11
N ARG A 69 -0.29 -12.44 -9.97
CA ARG A 69 -0.16 -12.67 -11.42
C ARG A 69 0.91 -13.72 -11.72
N ASP A 70 2.08 -13.53 -11.15
CA ASP A 70 3.21 -14.44 -11.17
C ASP A 70 2.83 -15.88 -10.81
N ASN A 71 2.14 -16.02 -9.67
CA ASN A 71 1.72 -17.32 -9.17
C ASN A 71 0.63 -17.95 -10.06
N SER A 72 -0.21 -17.14 -10.71
CA SER A 72 -1.23 -17.63 -11.65
C SER A 72 -0.58 -18.23 -12.90
N VAL A 73 0.45 -17.58 -13.44
CA VAL A 73 1.24 -18.10 -14.58
C VAL A 73 1.95 -19.40 -14.18
N ARG A 74 2.63 -19.42 -13.03
CA ARG A 74 3.28 -20.63 -12.50
C ARG A 74 2.31 -21.78 -12.30
N SER A 75 1.11 -21.48 -11.80
CA SER A 75 0.07 -22.49 -11.58
C SER A 75 -0.37 -23.17 -12.88
N LEU A 76 -0.69 -22.40 -13.93
CA LEU A 76 -1.04 -22.97 -15.23
C LEU A 76 0.12 -23.79 -15.82
N TYR A 77 1.34 -23.25 -15.76
CA TYR A 77 2.54 -23.90 -16.29
C TYR A 77 2.76 -25.28 -15.67
N TYR A 78 2.82 -25.35 -14.34
CA TYR A 78 3.07 -26.62 -13.64
C TYR A 78 1.89 -27.58 -13.72
N PHE A 79 0.66 -27.04 -13.73
CA PHE A 79 -0.53 -27.84 -13.95
C PHE A 79 -0.46 -28.56 -15.31
N ILE A 80 -0.29 -27.82 -16.41
CA ILE A 80 -0.23 -28.39 -17.75
C ILE A 80 0.95 -29.35 -17.90
N LEU A 81 2.13 -29.01 -17.36
CA LEU A 81 3.29 -29.90 -17.32
C LEU A 81 2.94 -31.25 -16.69
N GLY A 82 2.26 -31.25 -15.54
CA GLY A 82 1.81 -32.48 -14.90
C GLY A 82 0.85 -33.30 -15.77
N ILE A 83 -0.10 -32.63 -16.42
CA ILE A 83 -1.09 -33.30 -17.30
C ILE A 83 -0.44 -33.90 -18.57
N THR A 84 0.76 -33.47 -18.98
CA THR A 84 1.48 -34.12 -20.10
C THR A 84 1.77 -35.61 -19.86
N HIS A 85 1.72 -36.06 -18.61
CA HIS A 85 1.90 -37.44 -18.17
C HIS A 85 0.58 -38.17 -17.85
N HIS A 86 -0.56 -37.59 -18.20
CA HIS A 86 -1.87 -38.19 -17.93
C HIS A 86 -2.02 -39.57 -18.65
N PRO A 87 -2.66 -40.58 -18.02
CA PRO A 87 -2.78 -41.92 -18.61
C PRO A 87 -3.69 -41.98 -19.84
N ASP A 88 -4.66 -41.06 -19.94
CA ASP A 88 -5.47 -40.90 -21.15
C ASP A 88 -4.63 -40.24 -22.25
N GLN A 89 -4.51 -40.93 -23.39
CA GLN A 89 -3.70 -40.49 -24.52
C GLN A 89 -4.19 -39.16 -25.11
N LYS A 90 -5.50 -38.98 -25.25
CA LYS A 90 -6.06 -37.75 -25.82
C LYS A 90 -5.73 -36.55 -24.92
N ILE A 91 -5.93 -36.70 -23.61
CA ILE A 91 -5.65 -35.65 -22.63
C ILE A 91 -4.15 -35.31 -22.61
N SER A 92 -3.27 -36.32 -22.60
CA SER A 92 -1.82 -36.08 -22.57
C SER A 92 -1.29 -35.45 -23.87
N GLU A 93 -1.86 -35.77 -25.03
CA GLU A 93 -1.54 -35.14 -26.32
C GLU A 93 -1.97 -33.67 -26.36
N SER A 94 -3.22 -33.38 -25.93
CA SER A 94 -3.71 -32.00 -25.79
C SER A 94 -2.85 -31.19 -24.81
N ALA A 95 -2.42 -31.79 -23.69
CA ALA A 95 -1.55 -31.13 -22.73
C ALA A 95 -0.14 -30.86 -23.27
N LYS A 96 0.45 -31.78 -24.04
CA LYS A 96 1.75 -31.54 -24.70
C LYS A 96 1.67 -30.40 -25.72
N GLN A 97 0.55 -30.30 -26.45
CA GLN A 97 0.31 -29.19 -27.36
C GLN A 97 0.27 -27.84 -26.61
N LEU A 98 -0.49 -27.76 -25.52
CA LEU A 98 -0.54 -26.55 -24.69
C LEU A 98 0.79 -26.26 -24.01
N PHE A 99 1.48 -27.28 -23.51
CA PHE A 99 2.76 -27.11 -22.85
C PHE A 99 3.80 -26.48 -23.80
N LYS A 100 3.83 -26.91 -25.06
CA LYS A 100 4.70 -26.31 -26.08
C LYS A 100 4.40 -24.83 -26.32
N LEU A 101 3.13 -24.43 -26.24
CA LEU A 101 2.73 -23.02 -26.29
C LEU A 101 3.25 -22.28 -25.06
N LEU A 102 3.07 -22.85 -23.86
CA LEU A 102 3.57 -22.25 -22.61
C LEU A 102 5.10 -22.13 -22.59
N GLU A 103 5.84 -23.12 -23.11
CA GLU A 103 7.30 -23.08 -23.22
C GLU A 103 7.82 -21.97 -24.15
N HIS A 104 7.03 -21.54 -25.14
CA HIS A 104 7.40 -20.43 -26.01
C HIS A 104 7.63 -19.13 -25.22
N TYR A 105 6.80 -18.92 -24.20
CA TYR A 105 6.90 -17.79 -23.28
C TYR A 105 7.85 -18.10 -22.12
N GLY A 106 7.69 -19.29 -21.52
CA GLY A 106 8.47 -19.76 -20.38
C GLY A 106 8.13 -19.06 -19.06
N LEU A 107 8.59 -19.63 -17.95
CA LEU A 107 8.40 -19.02 -16.61
C LEU A 107 9.24 -17.76 -16.39
N SER A 108 10.24 -17.51 -17.24
CA SER A 108 11.10 -16.32 -17.13
C SER A 108 10.33 -15.01 -17.31
N ILE A 109 9.16 -15.03 -17.95
CA ILE A 109 8.32 -13.82 -18.09
C ILE A 109 7.91 -13.24 -16.73
N THR A 110 7.79 -14.08 -15.69
CA THR A 110 7.47 -13.66 -14.31
C THR A 110 8.62 -12.92 -13.60
N GLY A 111 9.78 -12.80 -14.25
CA GLY A 111 10.93 -12.03 -13.74
C GLY A 111 11.25 -10.80 -14.59
N GLU A 112 10.42 -10.50 -15.59
CA GLU A 112 10.61 -9.38 -16.49
C GLU A 112 10.18 -8.05 -15.86
N SER A 113 10.47 -6.94 -16.52
CA SER A 113 9.88 -5.66 -16.11
C SER A 113 8.35 -5.73 -16.23
N TYR A 114 7.62 -5.01 -15.37
CA TYR A 114 6.14 -4.95 -15.42
C TYR A 114 5.55 -4.71 -16.80
N ALA A 115 6.21 -3.88 -17.63
CA ALA A 115 5.78 -3.60 -19.00
C ALA A 115 6.00 -4.79 -19.94
N SER A 116 7.20 -5.38 -19.87
CA SER A 116 7.56 -6.56 -20.64
C SER A 116 6.69 -7.75 -20.27
N GLU A 117 6.54 -8.05 -18.98
CA GLU A 117 5.72 -9.15 -18.49
C GLU A 117 4.26 -9.01 -18.93
N SER A 118 3.66 -7.82 -18.75
CA SER A 118 2.29 -7.58 -19.21
C SER A 118 2.14 -7.82 -20.71
N SER A 119 3.11 -7.40 -21.52
CA SER A 119 3.09 -7.64 -22.97
C SER A 119 3.16 -9.12 -23.30
N PHE A 120 4.00 -9.88 -22.59
CA PHE A 120 4.10 -11.33 -22.77
C PHE A 120 2.85 -12.08 -22.30
N ILE A 121 2.29 -11.71 -21.14
CA ILE A 121 1.08 -12.35 -20.61
C ILE A 121 -0.13 -12.07 -21.51
N ASN A 122 -0.30 -10.84 -21.98
CA ASN A 122 -1.37 -10.52 -22.94
C ASN A 122 -1.21 -11.31 -24.24
N SER A 123 0.02 -11.43 -24.76
CA SER A 123 0.30 -12.25 -25.94
C SER A 123 0.03 -13.74 -25.70
N LEU A 124 0.38 -14.25 -24.51
CA LEU A 124 0.08 -15.62 -24.10
C LEU A 124 -1.43 -15.88 -24.06
N LEU A 125 -2.21 -14.96 -23.48
CA LEU A 125 -3.67 -15.06 -23.42
C LEU A 125 -4.30 -15.01 -24.83
N ASP A 126 -3.79 -14.18 -25.72
CA ASP A 126 -4.21 -14.13 -27.12
C ASP A 126 -3.90 -15.45 -27.85
N ASP A 127 -2.74 -16.04 -27.62
CA ASP A 127 -2.35 -17.34 -28.18
C ASP A 127 -3.23 -18.48 -27.65
N LEU A 128 -3.57 -18.45 -26.36
CA LEU A 128 -4.48 -19.42 -25.73
C LEU A 128 -5.91 -19.30 -26.27
N ASN A 129 -6.32 -18.14 -26.77
CA ASN A 129 -7.62 -17.93 -27.42
C ASN A 129 -7.68 -18.43 -28.87
N LYS A 130 -6.56 -18.86 -29.47
CA LYS A 130 -6.58 -19.40 -30.84
C LYS A 130 -7.33 -20.73 -30.90
N PRO A 131 -8.04 -21.03 -32.02
CA PRO A 131 -8.89 -22.23 -32.11
C PRO A 131 -8.18 -23.55 -31.81
N ASN A 132 -6.92 -23.67 -32.20
CA ASN A 132 -6.11 -24.85 -31.93
C ASN A 132 -5.80 -25.03 -30.44
N ALA A 133 -5.56 -23.95 -29.70
CA ALA A 133 -5.35 -23.98 -28.26
C ALA A 133 -6.66 -24.26 -27.52
N GLN A 134 -7.77 -23.62 -27.94
CA GLN A 134 -9.10 -23.81 -27.35
C GLN A 134 -9.58 -25.27 -27.41
N SER A 135 -9.32 -25.98 -28.52
CA SER A 135 -9.63 -27.40 -28.61
C SER A 135 -8.87 -28.24 -27.58
N ALA A 136 -7.59 -27.93 -27.33
CA ALA A 136 -6.78 -28.66 -26.36
C ALA A 136 -7.15 -28.29 -24.91
N ILE A 137 -7.52 -27.03 -24.66
CA ILE A 137 -8.02 -26.56 -23.36
C ILE A 137 -9.30 -27.30 -22.98
N ALA A 138 -10.22 -27.50 -23.93
CA ALA A 138 -11.49 -28.18 -23.69
C ALA A 138 -11.33 -29.66 -23.28
N ASP A 139 -10.21 -30.31 -23.65
CA ASP A 139 -9.91 -31.68 -23.26
C ASP A 139 -9.33 -31.81 -21.84
N ILE A 140 -8.90 -30.69 -21.22
CA ILE A 140 -8.19 -30.68 -19.94
C ILE A 140 -9.03 -29.97 -18.88
N SER A 141 -9.71 -30.76 -18.04
CA SER A 141 -10.49 -30.23 -16.92
C SER A 141 -9.63 -29.36 -16.00
N GLY A 142 -10.10 -28.15 -15.68
CA GLY A 142 -9.37 -27.18 -14.85
C GLY A 142 -8.47 -26.19 -15.61
N ALA A 143 -8.17 -26.43 -16.90
CA ALA A 143 -7.32 -25.54 -17.67
C ALA A 143 -7.99 -24.18 -17.92
N SER A 144 -9.28 -24.17 -18.26
CA SER A 144 -10.05 -22.94 -18.51
C SER A 144 -10.10 -22.03 -17.28
N GLU A 145 -10.28 -22.60 -16.10
CA GLU A 145 -10.34 -21.87 -14.83
C GLU A 145 -8.99 -21.22 -14.47
N LEU A 146 -7.89 -21.93 -14.71
CA LEU A 146 -6.54 -21.38 -14.50
C LEU A 146 -6.23 -20.24 -15.49
N ILE A 147 -6.63 -20.38 -16.76
CA ILE A 147 -6.48 -19.32 -17.76
C ILE A 147 -7.31 -18.08 -17.37
N ALA A 148 -8.55 -18.28 -16.93
CA ALA A 148 -9.39 -17.17 -16.44
C ALA A 148 -8.79 -16.48 -15.20
N THR A 149 -8.09 -17.24 -14.35
CA THR A 149 -7.36 -16.69 -13.20
C THR A 149 -6.21 -15.78 -13.65
N ILE A 150 -5.44 -16.19 -14.66
CA ILE A 150 -4.38 -15.35 -15.26
C ILE A 150 -4.99 -14.08 -15.86
N GLN A 151 -6.07 -14.18 -16.64
CA GLN A 151 -6.74 -13.03 -17.23
C GLN A 151 -7.19 -12.02 -16.16
N THR A 152 -7.76 -12.52 -15.06
CA THR A 152 -8.22 -11.69 -13.94
C THR A 152 -7.03 -11.02 -13.26
N ALA A 153 -5.97 -11.79 -12.94
CA ALA A 153 -4.77 -11.26 -12.29
C ALA A 153 -4.06 -10.20 -13.15
N GLN A 154 -3.97 -10.42 -14.47
CA GLN A 154 -3.40 -9.44 -15.40
C GLN A 154 -4.22 -8.15 -15.44
N THR A 155 -5.55 -8.26 -15.50
CA THR A 155 -6.45 -7.10 -15.52
C THR A 155 -6.36 -6.31 -14.22
N ASP A 156 -6.36 -6.99 -13.07
CA ASP A 156 -6.20 -6.39 -11.75
C ASP A 156 -4.86 -5.66 -11.61
N PHE A 157 -3.78 -6.28 -12.11
CA PHE A 157 -2.45 -5.68 -12.11
C PHE A 157 -2.41 -4.42 -12.95
N GLU A 158 -2.91 -4.46 -14.20
CA GLU A 158 -2.91 -3.29 -15.09
C GLU A 158 -3.71 -2.13 -14.52
N GLN A 159 -4.87 -2.39 -13.91
CA GLN A 159 -5.65 -1.37 -13.23
C GLN A 159 -4.90 -0.75 -12.04
N THR A 160 -4.26 -1.59 -11.22
CA THR A 160 -3.47 -1.13 -10.06
C THR A 160 -2.25 -0.32 -10.52
N ARG A 161 -1.64 -0.72 -11.64
CA ARG A 161 -0.49 -0.03 -12.23
C ARG A 161 -0.86 1.35 -12.76
N ILE A 162 -2.03 1.51 -13.38
CA ILE A 162 -2.52 2.83 -13.81
C ILE A 162 -2.64 3.75 -12.58
N ALA A 163 -3.26 3.29 -11.49
CA ALA A 163 -3.37 4.07 -10.26
C ALA A 163 -1.98 4.43 -9.67
N TYR A 164 -1.02 3.52 -9.73
CA TYR A 164 0.36 3.79 -9.33
C TYR A 164 1.02 4.87 -10.19
N GLU A 165 0.84 4.81 -11.51
CA GLU A 165 1.38 5.79 -12.45
C GLU A 165 0.73 7.17 -12.29
N GLU A 166 -0.59 7.23 -12.03
CA GLU A 166 -1.32 8.46 -11.72
C GLU A 166 -0.81 9.13 -10.44
N GLU A 167 -0.66 8.37 -9.36
CA GLU A 167 -0.10 8.88 -8.09
C GLU A 167 1.34 9.35 -8.27
N LYS A 168 2.15 8.61 -9.04
CA LYS A 168 3.54 8.99 -9.34
C LYS A 168 3.62 10.25 -10.19
N ALA A 169 2.74 10.41 -11.18
CA ALA A 169 2.69 11.58 -12.06
C ALA A 169 2.31 12.86 -11.31
N GLN A 170 1.35 12.77 -10.38
CA GLN A 170 0.93 13.91 -9.56
C GLN A 170 2.01 14.35 -8.57
N GLN A 171 2.97 13.47 -8.24
CA GLN A 171 3.79 13.63 -7.04
C GLN A 171 5.27 13.25 -7.23
N GLY A 172 5.99 13.88 -8.19
CA GLY A 172 7.43 13.74 -8.52
C GLY A 172 8.46 13.54 -7.37
N ASN A 173 9.46 14.42 -7.20
CA ASN A 173 10.53 14.30 -6.18
C ASN A 173 10.03 14.67 -4.75
N PHE A 174 8.91 14.09 -4.31
CA PHE A 174 8.32 14.41 -3.01
C PHE A 174 9.06 13.69 -1.89
N GLU A 175 9.17 14.39 -0.77
CA GLU A 175 9.84 13.91 0.43
C GLU A 175 9.24 12.58 0.92
N ASN A 176 10.09 11.70 1.45
CA ASN A 176 9.64 10.40 1.91
C ASN A 176 8.82 10.50 3.22
N ALA A 177 7.93 9.53 3.43
CA ALA A 177 7.03 9.50 4.58
C ALA A 177 7.77 9.52 5.94
N THR A 178 8.97 8.93 6.00
CA THR A 178 9.78 8.89 7.23
C THR A 178 10.27 10.27 7.62
N ASN A 179 10.75 11.07 6.66
CA ASN A 179 11.20 12.43 6.92
C ASN A 179 10.03 13.35 7.29
N LEU A 180 8.91 13.27 6.54
CA LEU A 180 7.69 14.03 6.86
C LEU A 180 7.14 13.68 8.25
N LYS A 181 7.19 12.39 8.65
CA LYS A 181 6.88 11.96 10.01
C LYS A 181 7.82 12.62 11.04
N MET A 182 9.13 12.65 10.79
CA MET A 182 10.08 13.30 11.70
C MET A 182 9.82 14.80 11.83
N GLN A 183 9.49 15.48 10.72
CA GLN A 183 9.09 16.89 10.74
C GLN A 183 7.85 17.11 11.63
N LEU A 184 6.79 16.31 11.47
CA LEU A 184 5.60 16.41 12.33
C LEU A 184 5.91 16.16 13.81
N VAL A 185 6.71 15.14 14.12
CA VAL A 185 7.10 14.86 15.52
C VAL A 185 7.85 16.06 16.10
N LYS A 186 8.72 16.70 15.33
CA LYS A 186 9.45 17.91 15.73
C LYS A 186 8.50 19.08 15.97
N LEU A 187 7.63 19.40 15.02
CA LEU A 187 6.64 20.47 15.15
C LEU A 187 5.75 20.29 16.38
N ILE A 188 5.27 19.06 16.61
CA ILE A 188 4.44 18.74 17.78
C ILE A 188 5.24 18.91 19.07
N ASN A 189 6.41 18.27 19.18
CA ASN A 189 7.13 18.18 20.45
C ASN A 189 7.89 19.45 20.84
N GLU A 190 8.43 20.16 19.86
CA GLU A 190 9.35 21.27 20.08
C GLU A 190 8.67 22.63 19.93
N GLN A 191 7.54 22.70 19.23
CA GLN A 191 6.83 23.96 19.02
C GLN A 191 5.44 23.93 19.66
N LEU A 192 4.55 23.02 19.24
CA LEU A 192 3.15 23.03 19.69
C LEU A 192 3.04 22.79 21.20
N LEU A 193 3.69 21.74 21.69
CA LEU A 193 3.67 21.43 23.12
C LEU A 193 4.28 22.55 23.96
N VAL A 194 5.42 23.08 23.54
CA VAL A 194 6.12 24.16 24.25
C VAL A 194 5.23 25.41 24.33
N TYR A 195 4.61 25.77 23.21
CA TYR A 195 3.70 26.91 23.13
C TYR A 195 2.48 26.74 24.05
N LEU A 196 1.78 25.59 23.94
CA LEU A 196 0.59 25.33 24.75
C LEU A 196 0.92 25.27 26.24
N GLN A 197 2.05 24.70 26.63
CA GLN A 197 2.48 24.69 28.04
C GLN A 197 2.69 26.11 28.57
N ALA A 198 3.33 26.99 27.80
CA ALA A 198 3.51 28.39 28.20
C ALA A 198 2.16 29.12 28.29
N MET A 199 1.30 28.97 27.28
CA MET A 199 0.01 29.67 27.25
C MET A 199 -0.98 29.18 28.30
N MET A 200 -0.91 27.91 28.70
CA MET A 200 -1.69 27.40 29.82
C MET A 200 -1.27 28.02 31.16
N LEU A 201 0.00 28.40 31.34
CA LEU A 201 0.47 29.09 32.55
C LEU A 201 0.04 30.56 32.55
N VAL A 202 0.03 31.19 31.37
CA VAL A 202 -0.28 32.62 31.23
C VAL A 202 -1.79 32.88 31.20
N ASN A 203 -2.55 32.02 30.54
CA ASN A 203 -3.98 32.20 30.28
C ASN A 203 -4.71 30.84 30.21
N GLU A 204 -4.82 30.18 31.35
CA GLU A 204 -5.47 28.87 31.45
C GLU A 204 -6.93 28.90 30.97
N SER A 205 -7.67 29.97 31.25
CA SER A 205 -9.09 30.07 30.87
C SER A 205 -9.29 30.00 29.36
N THR A 206 -8.30 30.45 28.56
CA THR A 206 -8.36 30.44 27.10
C THR A 206 -7.74 29.17 26.51
N TYR A 207 -6.59 28.71 27.03
CA TYR A 207 -5.81 27.62 26.42
C TYR A 207 -5.93 26.27 27.13
N GLY A 208 -6.46 26.24 28.34
CA GLY A 208 -6.44 25.07 29.22
C GLY A 208 -7.20 23.87 28.67
N GLU A 209 -8.38 24.08 28.07
CA GLU A 209 -9.17 23.01 27.47
C GLU A 209 -8.43 22.37 26.29
N PHE A 210 -8.02 23.18 25.32
CA PHE A 210 -7.29 22.69 24.14
C PHE A 210 -5.98 22.00 24.53
N GLY A 211 -5.21 22.60 25.46
CA GLY A 211 -3.99 21.99 25.98
C GLY A 211 -4.22 20.61 26.61
N ARG A 212 -5.28 20.45 27.42
CA ARG A 212 -5.65 19.14 27.98
C ARG A 212 -6.07 18.15 26.89
N THR A 213 -6.83 18.57 25.88
CA THR A 213 -7.19 17.71 24.74
C THR A 213 -5.96 17.24 23.96
N VAL A 214 -4.99 18.14 23.70
CA VAL A 214 -3.73 17.79 23.04
C VAL A 214 -2.93 16.77 23.87
N ALA A 215 -2.85 16.96 25.19
CA ALA A 215 -2.18 16.02 26.09
C ALA A 215 -2.80 14.62 26.02
N GLU A 216 -4.13 14.53 26.01
CA GLU A 216 -4.86 13.26 25.94
C GLU A 216 -4.64 12.54 24.60
N ILE A 217 -4.70 13.28 23.48
CA ILE A 217 -4.43 12.74 22.14
C ILE A 217 -3.03 12.12 22.08
N ILE A 218 -2.02 12.79 22.64
CA ILE A 218 -0.64 12.30 22.68
C ILE A 218 -0.51 11.10 23.62
N SER A 219 -1.15 11.12 24.78
CA SER A 219 -1.15 9.99 25.71
C SER A 219 -1.68 8.73 25.05
N THR A 220 -2.87 8.82 24.43
CA THR A 220 -3.49 7.72 23.68
C THR A 220 -2.57 7.17 22.58
N ALA A 221 -1.88 8.04 21.83
CA ALA A 221 -0.96 7.60 20.79
C ALA A 221 0.28 6.90 21.36
N ASN A 222 0.84 7.42 22.44
CA ASN A 222 1.99 6.80 23.12
C ASN A 222 1.64 5.43 23.72
N GLU A 223 0.41 5.26 24.23
CA GLU A 223 -0.08 3.96 24.68
C GLU A 223 -0.15 2.95 23.53
N ALA A 224 -0.63 3.35 22.36
CA ALA A 224 -0.67 2.47 21.19
C ALA A 224 0.74 1.98 20.81
N VAL A 225 1.74 2.87 20.85
CA VAL A 225 3.15 2.52 20.63
C VAL A 225 3.64 1.51 21.68
N ASN A 226 3.33 1.73 22.96
CA ASN A 226 3.73 0.83 24.04
C ASN A 226 3.14 -0.56 23.89
N ARG A 227 1.84 -0.65 23.63
CA ARG A 227 1.11 -1.92 23.45
C ARG A 227 1.67 -2.72 22.29
N ARG A 228 2.15 -2.03 21.23
CA ARG A 228 2.82 -2.67 20.11
C ARG A 228 4.19 -3.21 20.49
N SER A 229 5.00 -2.44 21.21
CA SER A 229 6.35 -2.89 21.64
C SER A 229 6.33 -3.99 22.69
N SER A 230 5.23 -4.16 23.42
CA SER A 230 5.08 -5.20 24.45
C SER A 230 4.54 -6.53 23.92
N LYS A 231 4.18 -6.63 22.63
CA LYS A 231 3.81 -7.91 22.03
C LYS A 231 5.09 -8.69 21.68
N PRO A 232 5.28 -9.92 22.20
CA PRO A 232 6.38 -10.77 21.73
C PRO A 232 6.19 -11.05 20.24
N ASP A 233 7.30 -11.18 19.50
CA ASP A 233 7.26 -11.58 18.10
C ASP A 233 6.49 -12.91 17.98
N PRO A 234 5.64 -13.08 16.95
CA PRO A 234 5.09 -14.39 16.67
C PRO A 234 6.25 -15.36 16.49
N VAL A 235 6.23 -16.44 17.28
CA VAL A 235 7.19 -17.53 17.16
C VAL A 235 6.99 -18.11 15.76
N ASN A 236 7.95 -17.83 14.87
CA ASN A 236 8.08 -18.53 13.59
C ASN A 236 8.59 -19.94 13.82
#